data_AF-G6EJM5-F1
#
_entry.id   AF-G6EJM5-F1
#
_cell.length_a   1.000
_cell.length_b   1.000
_cell.length_c   1.000
_cell.angle_alpha   90.00
_cell.angle_beta   90.00
_cell.angle_gamma   90.00
#
_symmetry.space_group_name_H-M   'P 1'
#
loop_
_entity.id
_entity.type
_entity.pdbx_description
1 polymer ?
#
loop_
_entity_poly.entity_id
_entity_poly.type
_entity_poly.pdbx_seq_one_letter_code
_entity_poly.pdbx_strand_id
1 'polypeptide(L)'
;MRWQIPPKRYGASVFAIGSNDAASPDLTKKLRNIRARIIARRVIWLLPYNRQRASIVSSVAATYNDETLDLLRFPTRDQIHPSSYHLVARALLRPD
;
A
#
# COMPACT_ATOMS: atom_id res chain seq x y z
N MET A 1 -17.80 13.96 4.59
CA MET A 1 -17.36 13.76 3.20
C MET A 1 -17.56 12.31 2.79
N ARG A 2 -18.30 12.04 1.71
CA ARG A 2 -18.33 10.71 1.08
C ARG A 2 -17.25 10.68 0.00
N TRP A 3 -16.29 9.77 0.11
CA TRP A 3 -15.30 9.55 -0.94
C TRP A 3 -16.01 9.09 -2.21
N GLN A 4 -15.86 9.87 -3.30
CA GLN A 4 -16.41 9.48 -4.59
C GLN A 4 -15.53 8.37 -5.19
N ILE A 5 -16.15 7.23 -5.49
CA ILE A 5 -15.50 6.17 -6.24
C ILE A 5 -15.40 6.67 -7.68
N PRO A 6 -14.20 6.75 -8.28
CA PRO A 6 -14.09 7.26 -9.64
C PRO A 6 -14.85 6.34 -10.62
N PRO A 7 -15.55 6.91 -11.62
CA PRO A 7 -16.35 6.14 -12.56
C PRO A 7 -15.51 5.33 -13.56
N LYS A 8 -14.19 5.58 -13.61
CA LYS A 8 -13.25 4.84 -14.46
C LYS A 8 -12.73 3.59 -13.76
N ARG A 9 -12.72 2.47 -14.50
CA ARG A 9 -11.93 1.29 -14.11
C ARG A 9 -10.46 1.61 -14.30
N TYR A 10 -9.68 1.51 -13.24
CA TYR A 10 -8.23 1.71 -13.30
C TYR A 10 -7.52 0.39 -13.63
N GLY A 11 -6.52 0.46 -14.51
CA GLY A 11 -5.67 -0.69 -14.80
C GLY A 11 -4.81 -1.12 -13.60
N ALA A 12 -4.40 -0.15 -12.77
CA ALA A 12 -3.65 -0.41 -11.55
C ALA A 12 -4.09 0.53 -10.40
N SER A 13 -3.93 0.09 -9.17
CA SER A 13 -4.07 0.90 -7.96
C SER A 13 -2.88 0.68 -7.03
N VAL A 14 -2.29 1.76 -6.54
CA VAL A 14 -1.15 1.71 -5.61
C VAL A 14 -1.61 2.27 -4.26
N PHE A 15 -1.50 1.46 -3.21
CA PHE A 15 -1.87 1.86 -1.85
C PHE A 15 -0.63 2.12 -1.01
N ALA A 16 -0.50 3.36 -0.53
CA ALA A 16 0.57 3.83 0.33
C ALA A 16 -0.01 4.42 1.62
N ILE A 17 -0.76 3.58 2.36
CA ILE A 17 -1.52 3.96 3.56
C ILE A 17 -1.21 3.03 4.72
N GLY A 18 -1.43 3.48 5.95
CA GLY A 18 -1.20 2.69 7.17
C GLY A 18 0.04 3.08 7.96
N SER A 19 0.95 3.89 7.43
CA SER A 19 2.22 4.26 8.10
C SER A 19 2.03 5.12 9.36
N ASN A 20 0.97 5.94 9.39
CA ASN A 20 0.66 6.86 10.49
C ASN A 20 -0.30 6.24 11.51
N ASP A 21 -0.83 5.05 11.25
CA ASP A 21 -1.83 4.39 12.09
C ASP A 21 -1.19 3.59 13.24
N ALA A 22 -1.96 3.33 14.29
CA ALA A 22 -1.55 2.38 15.32
C ALA A 22 -1.58 0.95 14.76
N ALA A 23 -0.54 0.16 15.05
CA ALA A 23 -0.49 -1.25 14.69
C ALA A 23 -1.50 -2.04 15.55
N SER A 24 -2.73 -2.12 15.06
CA SER A 24 -3.88 -2.63 15.80
C SER A 24 -4.85 -3.39 14.89
N PRO A 25 -5.73 -4.24 15.43
CA PRO A 25 -6.77 -4.92 14.64
C PRO A 25 -7.69 -3.96 13.87
N ASP A 26 -7.88 -2.73 14.37
CA ASP A 26 -8.67 -1.70 13.71
C ASP A 26 -8.04 -1.24 12.39
N LEU A 27 -6.71 -1.16 12.32
CA LEU A 27 -6.00 -0.90 11.07
C LEU A 27 -6.31 -1.98 10.02
N THR A 28 -6.20 -3.25 10.38
CA THR A 28 -6.55 -4.37 9.49
C THR A 28 -7.98 -4.23 8.95
N LYS A 29 -8.95 -3.92 9.83
CA LYS A 29 -10.36 -3.72 9.43
C LYS A 29 -10.51 -2.56 8.45
N LYS A 30 -9.88 -1.42 8.72
CA LYS A 30 -9.92 -0.23 7.84
C LYS A 30 -9.32 -0.52 6.47
N LEU A 31 -8.14 -1.15 6.42
CA LEU A 31 -7.47 -1.48 5.16
C LEU A 31 -8.27 -2.48 4.31
N ARG A 32 -8.86 -3.53 4.92
CA ARG A 32 -9.76 -4.46 4.22
C ARG A 32 -10.98 -3.75 3.64
N ASN A 33 -11.59 -2.84 4.41
CA ASN A 33 -12.75 -2.08 3.96
C ASN A 33 -12.42 -1.15 2.77
N ILE A 34 -11.24 -0.53 2.77
CA ILE A 34 -10.76 0.28 1.63
C ILE A 34 -10.55 -0.61 0.40
N ARG A 35 -9.81 -1.71 0.57
CA ARG A 35 -9.48 -2.63 -0.54
C ARG A 35 -10.71 -3.23 -1.20
N ALA A 36 -11.71 -3.63 -0.41
CA ALA A 36 -12.95 -4.22 -0.90
C ALA A 36 -13.78 -3.26 -1.78
N ARG A 37 -13.58 -1.94 -1.65
CA ARG A 37 -14.32 -0.92 -2.42
C ARG A 37 -13.61 -0.48 -3.71
N ILE A 38 -12.37 -0.89 -3.91
CA ILE A 38 -11.55 -0.47 -5.04
C ILE A 38 -11.43 -1.64 -6.03
N ILE A 39 -11.84 -1.40 -7.28
CA ILE A 39 -11.78 -2.38 -8.36
C ILE A 39 -10.69 -1.93 -9.34
N ALA A 40 -9.59 -2.69 -9.40
CA ALA A 40 -8.50 -2.51 -10.35
C ALA A 40 -7.93 -3.87 -10.76
N ARG A 41 -7.39 -3.96 -11.98
CA ARG A 41 -6.79 -5.22 -12.50
C ARG A 41 -5.52 -5.60 -11.73
N ARG A 42 -4.71 -4.60 -11.39
CA ARG A 42 -3.47 -4.74 -10.63
C ARG A 42 -3.55 -3.90 -9.36
N VAL A 43 -3.22 -4.46 -8.20
CA VAL A 43 -3.18 -3.71 -6.93
C VAL A 43 -1.85 -3.96 -6.25
N ILE A 44 -1.18 -2.88 -5.84
CA ILE A 44 0.15 -2.92 -5.24
C ILE A 44 0.10 -2.16 -3.91
N TRP A 45 0.55 -2.81 -2.83
CA TRP A 45 0.69 -2.18 -1.52
C TRP A 45 2.14 -1.80 -1.24
N LEU A 46 2.37 -0.54 -0.86
CA LEU A 46 3.65 -0.12 -0.31
C LEU A 46 3.69 -0.48 1.17
N LEU A 47 4.60 -1.39 1.55
CA LEU A 47 4.73 -1.78 2.96
C LEU A 47 5.53 -0.70 3.72
N PRO A 48 5.01 -0.12 4.81
CA PRO A 48 5.71 0.91 5.57
C PRO A 48 7.05 0.45 6.16
N TYR A 49 7.97 1.36 6.45
CA TYR A 49 9.23 1.04 7.13
C TYR A 49 9.03 0.37 8.49
N ASN A 50 8.03 0.77 9.27
CA ASN A 50 7.69 0.09 10.53
C ASN A 50 7.22 -1.35 10.28
N ARG A 51 7.93 -2.33 10.84
CA ARG A 51 7.71 -3.76 10.57
C ARG A 51 6.36 -4.29 11.09
N GLN A 52 5.83 -3.77 12.19
CA GLN A 52 4.52 -4.17 12.70
C GLN A 52 3.41 -3.74 11.75
N ARG A 53 3.45 -2.48 11.26
CA ARG A 53 2.52 -1.97 10.26
C ARG A 53 2.69 -2.68 8.92
N ALA A 54 3.93 -2.95 8.50
CA ALA A 54 4.23 -3.70 7.29
C ALA A 54 3.58 -5.09 7.29
N SER A 55 3.67 -5.82 8.42
CA SER A 55 3.03 -7.12 8.57
C SER A 55 1.51 -7.04 8.41
N ILE A 56 0.86 -6.05 9.03
CA ILE A 56 -0.57 -5.80 8.87
C ILE A 56 -0.92 -5.53 7.41
N VAL A 57 -0.23 -4.58 6.75
CA VAL A 57 -0.48 -4.26 5.33
C VAL A 57 -0.26 -5.49 4.44
N SER A 58 0.82 -6.25 4.67
CA SER A 58 1.14 -7.47 3.92
C SER A 58 0.08 -8.54 4.09
N SER A 59 -0.47 -8.74 5.29
CA SER A 59 -1.54 -9.73 5.53
C SER A 59 -2.84 -9.36 4.81
N VAL A 60 -3.16 -8.06 4.72
CA VAL A 60 -4.30 -7.59 3.94
C VAL A 60 -4.05 -7.83 2.45
N ALA A 61 -2.89 -7.45 1.93
CA ALA A 61 -2.52 -7.69 0.53
C ALA A 61 -2.63 -9.17 0.14
N ALA A 62 -2.10 -10.07 0.97
CA ALA A 62 -2.15 -11.52 0.76
C ALA A 62 -3.59 -12.06 0.70
N THR A 63 -4.53 -11.49 1.45
CA THR A 63 -5.95 -11.90 1.44
C THR A 63 -6.61 -11.68 0.07
N TYR A 64 -6.13 -10.70 -0.70
CA TYR A 64 -6.67 -10.34 -2.02
C TYR A 64 -5.77 -10.80 -3.18
N ASN A 65 -4.68 -11.51 -2.89
CA ASN A 65 -3.62 -11.83 -3.85
C ASN A 65 -3.08 -10.57 -4.55
N ASP A 66 -2.97 -9.47 -3.80
CA ASP A 66 -2.39 -8.21 -4.28
C ASP A 66 -0.86 -8.26 -4.22
N GLU A 67 -0.20 -7.46 -5.05
CA GLU A 67 1.25 -7.27 -5.03
C GLU A 67 1.70 -6.41 -3.84
N THR A 68 2.97 -6.54 -3.46
CA THR A 68 3.60 -5.70 -2.43
C THR A 68 4.95 -5.16 -2.89
N LEU A 69 5.26 -3.95 -2.45
CA LEU A 69 6.58 -3.34 -2.56
C LEU A 69 7.02 -2.89 -1.17
N ASP A 70 7.98 -3.60 -0.58
CA ASP A 70 8.49 -3.26 0.75
C ASP A 70 9.39 -2.01 0.70
N LEU A 71 9.01 -0.96 1.44
CA LEU A 71 9.81 0.26 1.51
C LEU A 71 11.15 0.06 2.21
N LEU A 72 11.35 -1.02 3.00
CA LEU A 72 12.64 -1.34 3.62
C LEU A 72 13.77 -1.53 2.60
N ARG A 73 13.41 -1.82 1.34
CA ARG A 73 14.36 -1.99 0.23
C ARG A 73 14.98 -0.67 -0.23
N PHE A 74 14.48 0.47 0.26
CA PHE A 74 14.93 1.79 -0.14
C PHE A 74 15.58 2.50 1.07
N PRO A 75 16.61 3.33 0.83
CA PRO A 75 17.23 4.11 1.90
C PRO A 75 16.24 5.13 2.47
N THR A 76 16.37 5.42 3.76
CA THR A 76 15.59 6.44 4.49
C THR A 76 16.46 7.10 5.55
N ARG A 77 16.10 8.32 5.96
CA ARG A 77 16.73 9.04 7.09
C ARG A 77 15.88 9.04 8.34
N ASP A 78 14.57 8.87 8.21
CA ASP A 78 13.58 9.07 9.28
C ASP A 78 12.70 7.84 9.53
N GLN A 79 12.94 6.74 8.81
CA GLN A 79 12.13 5.52 8.90
C GLN A 79 10.65 5.75 8.55
N ILE A 80 10.34 6.78 7.75
CA ILE A 80 9.00 7.09 7.25
C ILE A 80 9.05 7.33 5.74
N HIS A 81 9.98 8.16 5.28
CA HIS A 81 10.10 8.58 3.89
C HIS A 81 11.34 7.95 3.23
N PRO A 82 11.21 7.38 2.03
CA PRO A 82 12.37 7.04 1.22
C PRO A 82 13.20 8.29 0.91
N SER A 83 14.52 8.16 0.96
CA SER A 83 15.45 9.23 0.57
C SER A 83 15.31 9.62 -0.91
N SER A 84 14.70 8.77 -1.74
CA SER A 84 14.37 9.07 -3.14
C SER A 84 13.11 8.34 -3.59
N TYR A 85 12.05 9.10 -3.88
CA TYR A 85 10.82 8.60 -4.47
C TYR A 85 10.99 8.14 -5.92
N HIS A 86 12.01 8.62 -6.64
CA HIS A 86 12.31 8.18 -7.99
C HIS A 86 12.61 6.67 -8.04
N LEU A 87 13.36 6.15 -7.07
CA LEU A 87 13.67 4.72 -6.99
C LEU A 87 12.43 3.87 -6.75
N VAL A 88 11.50 4.35 -5.91
CA VAL A 88 10.22 3.69 -5.65
C VAL A 88 9.36 3.68 -6.91
N ALA A 89 9.22 4.82 -7.59
CA ALA A 89 8.47 4.92 -8.84
C ALA A 89 9.02 3.97 -9.92
N ARG A 90 10.35 3.92 -10.09
CA ARG A 90 10.99 2.99 -11.03
C ARG A 90 10.71 1.53 -10.70
N ALA A 91 10.61 1.17 -9.43
CA ALA A 91 10.26 -0.19 -9.01
C ALA A 91 8.79 -0.53 -9.32
N LEU A 92 7.89 0.45 -9.25
CA LEU A 92 6.46 0.29 -9.59
C LEU A 92 6.21 0.19 -11.10
N LEU A 93 7.05 0.81 -11.92
CA LEU A 93 6.94 0.79 -13.38
C LEU A 93 7.33 -0.55 -14.02
N ARG A 94 7.72 -1.57 -13.23
CA ARG A 94 8.05 -2.89 -13.79
C ARG A 94 6.83 -3.44 -14.56
N PRO A 95 6.99 -3.68 -15.88
CA PRO A 95 5.94 -4.27 -16.67
C PRO A 95 5.73 -5.71 -16.26
N ASP A 96 4.48 -6.15 -16.40
CA ASP A 96 4.07 -7.55 -16.36
C ASP A 96 4.81 -8.35 -17.45
#